data_AF-A0A956F473-F1
#
_entry.id   AF-A0A956F473-F1
#
_cell.length_a   1.000
_cell.length_b   1.000
_cell.length_c   1.000
_cell.angle_alpha   90.00
_cell.angle_beta   90.00
_cell.angle_gamma   90.00
#
_symmetry.space_group_name_H-M   'P 1'
#
loop_
_entity.id
_entity.type
_entity.pdbx_description
1 polymer ?
#
loop_
_entity_poly.entity_id
_entity_poly.type
_entity_poly.pdbx_seq_one_letter_code
_entity_poly.pdbx_strand_id
1 'polypeptide(L)'
;CVDGFCCNAPCNGQCEACSVSGSEGTCTEVTGAPVGSRPSCADDGSVCGGSCNGVQRAACAYPGGSTECRAADCTSGTATLSAGCNGAGSCPAVQTLTCPTGNCAGTLCEGNCTVDGDCSAGAEYCAAGVCTPTKSNGEQCARDSMCVSGRCVDGYCCNSACDGQCEACNITGNEGVCSAVTGSPRGARPACATDGTSCAGTCDGATTAACAYPGSATACRNAACSAGVATLEGHCTGGGSCSPLQQQTCSPFICHATDPRCDGNCSVDTDCSGGQYCAGGVCVDPQPPGAACSATAQCASGFCVDGVCCDTACNGQCEACNEAGSVGTCTAVTGTPRNGRASCGGTGVCAGSCDGTSGQCAYPDGSIACGVGSCSAGIATPAAACNGTGSCLNGLQTSCAPYLCSGTTCATTCTDPSECTSGFDCVNGSCEAIGVGGAGGMAGTGGTAGVAGSAGAGGTTGGAGGVGGATGGAGGGLPDAGVVGGTAGTDGLIKGVDEGSTCRVAAPGSDSKRSSVPWLLLASGLAFAAARRRRSHARRA
;
A
#
# COMPACT_ATOMS: atom_id res chain seq x y z
N CYS A 1 20.92 -26.62 0.03
CA CYS A 1 21.44 -27.04 -1.29
C CYS A 1 20.52 -26.43 -2.33
N VAL A 2 21.03 -25.53 -3.17
CA VAL A 2 20.30 -24.85 -4.26
C VAL A 2 21.13 -25.03 -5.53
N ASP A 3 20.49 -25.41 -6.65
CA ASP A 3 21.17 -25.64 -7.94
C ASP A 3 22.31 -26.68 -7.89
N GLY A 4 22.31 -27.56 -6.89
CA GLY A 4 23.39 -28.52 -6.64
C GLY A 4 24.55 -27.99 -5.79
N PHE A 5 24.45 -26.77 -5.24
CA PHE A 5 25.49 -26.12 -4.44
C PHE A 5 25.04 -25.78 -3.00
N CYS A 6 26.02 -25.74 -2.08
CA CYS A 6 25.81 -25.23 -0.72
C CYS A 6 25.79 -23.70 -0.76
N CYS A 7 24.58 -23.12 -0.82
CA CYS A 7 24.41 -21.68 -0.95
C CYS A 7 24.43 -20.93 0.39
N ASN A 8 24.91 -19.69 0.38
CA ASN A 8 24.91 -18.79 1.54
C ASN A 8 23.54 -18.19 1.90
N ALA A 9 22.54 -18.36 1.03
CA ALA A 9 21.17 -17.86 1.18
C ALA A 9 20.19 -18.79 0.44
N PRO A 10 18.86 -18.72 0.72
CA PRO A 10 17.90 -19.67 0.16
C PRO A 10 17.66 -19.55 -1.36
N CYS A 11 17.99 -18.42 -2.00
CA CYS A 11 17.83 -18.19 -3.46
C CYS A 11 16.46 -18.55 -4.04
N ASN A 12 15.42 -17.99 -3.43
CA ASN A 12 14.03 -18.30 -3.79
C ASN A 12 13.53 -17.51 -5.01
N GLY A 13 14.28 -16.50 -5.47
CA GLY A 13 13.91 -15.69 -6.63
C GLY A 13 14.00 -16.47 -7.94
N GLN A 14 13.11 -16.15 -8.89
CA GLN A 14 13.12 -16.75 -10.23
C GLN A 14 14.42 -16.42 -10.99
N CYS A 15 15.03 -15.27 -10.70
CA CYS A 15 16.23 -14.75 -11.37
C CYS A 15 17.47 -14.76 -10.47
N GLU A 16 17.50 -15.65 -9.48
CA GLU A 16 18.66 -15.92 -8.64
C GLU A 16 19.22 -17.30 -8.97
N ALA A 17 20.53 -17.49 -8.78
CA ALA A 17 21.13 -18.80 -8.87
C ALA A 17 22.35 -18.92 -7.96
N CYS A 18 22.64 -20.16 -7.55
CA CYS A 18 23.81 -20.49 -6.75
C CYS A 18 24.92 -21.19 -7.54
N SER A 19 24.61 -21.54 -8.79
CA SER A 19 25.49 -22.22 -9.74
C SER A 19 26.09 -21.26 -10.78
N VAL A 20 26.05 -19.94 -10.54
CA VAL A 20 26.65 -18.95 -11.44
C VAL A 20 28.16 -19.11 -11.42
N SER A 21 28.75 -19.30 -12.59
CA SER A 21 30.21 -19.50 -12.72
C SER A 21 30.99 -18.31 -12.15
N GLY A 22 31.90 -18.59 -11.22
CA GLY A 22 32.69 -17.58 -10.51
C GLY A 22 32.03 -17.01 -9.24
N SER A 23 30.79 -17.40 -8.95
CA SER A 23 30.05 -17.06 -7.73
C SER A 23 29.43 -18.29 -7.07
N GLU A 24 29.99 -19.48 -7.31
CA GLU A 24 29.44 -20.74 -6.82
C GLU A 24 29.32 -20.73 -5.28
N GLY A 25 28.15 -21.12 -4.77
CA GLY A 25 27.86 -21.08 -3.33
C GLY A 25 27.39 -19.70 -2.82
N THR A 26 27.35 -18.68 -3.68
CA THR A 26 26.78 -17.36 -3.38
C THR A 26 25.50 -17.14 -4.18
N CYS A 27 24.43 -16.75 -3.49
CA CYS A 27 23.19 -16.39 -4.14
C CYS A 27 23.36 -15.09 -4.94
N THR A 28 23.27 -15.17 -6.27
CA THR A 28 23.52 -14.03 -7.15
C THR A 28 22.43 -13.87 -8.21
N GLU A 29 22.26 -12.63 -8.66
CA GLU A 29 21.37 -12.28 -9.76
C GLU A 29 21.87 -12.86 -11.07
N VAL A 30 20.94 -13.36 -11.89
CA VAL A 30 21.23 -13.92 -13.20
C VAL A 30 20.86 -12.92 -14.29
N THR A 31 21.61 -12.91 -15.40
CA THR A 31 21.22 -12.25 -16.64
C THR A 31 20.84 -13.29 -17.69
N GLY A 32 19.69 -13.13 -18.36
CA GLY A 32 19.18 -14.07 -19.36
C GLY A 32 18.09 -14.99 -18.83
N ALA A 33 18.15 -16.28 -19.16
CA ALA A 33 17.14 -17.25 -18.74
C ALA A 33 17.32 -17.66 -17.27
N PRO A 34 16.22 -17.95 -16.54
CA PRO A 34 16.27 -18.57 -15.21
C PRO A 34 17.12 -19.84 -15.20
N VAL A 35 17.91 -20.05 -14.14
CA VAL A 35 18.84 -21.18 -14.02
C VAL A 35 18.20 -22.34 -13.27
N GLY A 36 18.55 -23.56 -13.69
CA GLY A 36 18.19 -24.79 -12.99
C GLY A 36 16.75 -25.21 -13.27
N SER A 37 16.03 -25.61 -12.22
CA SER A 37 14.64 -26.06 -12.29
C SER A 37 13.62 -24.93 -12.13
N ARG A 38 14.06 -23.67 -12.18
CA ARG A 38 13.17 -22.51 -12.02
C ARG A 38 12.25 -22.37 -13.24
N PRO A 39 11.00 -21.91 -13.06
CA PRO A 39 10.11 -21.65 -14.19
C PRO A 39 10.73 -20.67 -15.17
N SER A 40 10.63 -20.95 -16.47
CA SER A 40 11.02 -20.02 -17.52
C SER A 40 10.19 -18.74 -17.43
N CYS A 41 10.76 -17.63 -17.91
CA CYS A 41 10.00 -16.39 -18.06
C CYS A 41 8.83 -16.59 -19.04
N ALA A 42 7.77 -15.80 -18.88
CA ALA A 42 6.69 -15.78 -19.86
C ALA A 42 7.20 -15.25 -21.19
N ASP A 43 6.87 -15.95 -22.27
CA ASP A 43 7.28 -15.61 -23.62
C ASP A 43 6.25 -16.18 -24.60
N ASP A 44 5.77 -15.35 -25.52
CA ASP A 44 4.91 -15.75 -26.64
C ASP A 44 5.71 -15.93 -27.95
N GLY A 45 7.04 -15.84 -27.89
CA GLY A 45 7.96 -15.90 -29.02
C GLY A 45 8.15 -14.56 -29.73
N SER A 46 7.56 -13.48 -29.22
CA SER A 46 7.82 -12.11 -29.68
C SER A 46 9.03 -11.49 -28.99
N VAL A 47 9.38 -10.27 -29.37
CA VAL A 47 10.40 -9.46 -28.68
C VAL A 47 10.00 -9.08 -27.23
N CYS A 48 8.77 -9.41 -26.81
CA CYS A 48 8.26 -9.12 -25.48
C CYS A 48 8.61 -10.17 -24.42
N GLY A 49 9.24 -11.28 -24.81
CA GLY A 49 9.64 -12.34 -23.89
C GLY A 49 10.44 -11.81 -22.69
N GLY A 50 10.14 -12.36 -21.51
CA GLY A 50 10.81 -11.95 -20.27
C GLY A 50 12.24 -12.48 -20.17
N SER A 51 13.09 -11.74 -19.46
CA SER A 51 14.42 -12.20 -19.11
C SER A 51 14.88 -11.65 -17.76
N CYS A 52 15.77 -12.37 -17.08
CA CYS A 52 16.47 -11.86 -15.92
C CYS A 52 17.44 -10.77 -16.36
N ASN A 53 17.33 -9.57 -15.78
CA ASN A 53 18.11 -8.41 -16.19
C ASN A 53 19.33 -8.14 -15.30
N GLY A 54 19.67 -9.06 -14.40
CA GLY A 54 20.76 -8.88 -13.42
C GLY A 54 20.47 -7.86 -12.32
N VAL A 55 19.22 -7.40 -12.17
CA VAL A 55 18.81 -6.44 -11.14
C VAL A 55 17.62 -6.97 -10.35
N GLN A 56 16.58 -7.45 -11.05
CA GLN A 56 15.40 -8.03 -10.43
C GLN A 56 15.69 -9.49 -10.05
N ARG A 57 15.66 -9.76 -8.73
CA ARG A 57 15.91 -11.09 -8.17
C ARG A 57 14.68 -11.99 -8.18
N ALA A 58 13.55 -11.43 -7.77
CA ALA A 58 12.34 -12.20 -7.50
C ALA A 58 11.66 -12.72 -8.78
N ALA A 59 11.72 -11.97 -9.89
CA ALA A 59 10.99 -12.25 -11.11
C ALA A 59 11.75 -11.76 -12.36
N CYS A 60 11.34 -12.27 -13.53
CA CYS A 60 11.83 -11.77 -14.82
C CYS A 60 11.41 -10.32 -15.08
N ALA A 61 12.25 -9.59 -15.81
CA ALA A 61 11.91 -8.28 -16.36
C ALA A 61 11.28 -8.45 -17.74
N TYR A 62 10.27 -7.62 -18.04
CA TYR A 62 9.53 -7.65 -19.28
C TYR A 62 9.57 -6.28 -19.98
N PRO A 63 9.76 -6.23 -21.31
CA PRO A 63 9.62 -5.00 -22.07
C PRO A 63 8.21 -4.41 -21.94
N GLY A 64 8.13 -3.11 -21.69
CA GLY A 64 6.86 -2.37 -21.61
C GLY A 64 6.38 -1.85 -22.97
N GLY A 65 5.30 -1.08 -22.96
CA GLY A 65 4.63 -0.58 -24.17
C GLY A 65 5.47 0.32 -25.09
N SER A 66 6.62 0.81 -24.62
CA SER A 66 7.58 1.54 -25.46
C SER A 66 8.39 0.64 -26.40
N THR A 67 8.40 -0.67 -26.18
CA THR A 67 9.04 -1.65 -27.05
C THR A 67 8.05 -2.12 -28.09
N GLU A 68 8.21 -1.69 -29.33
CA GLU A 68 7.37 -2.11 -30.45
C GLU A 68 7.60 -3.60 -30.75
N CYS A 69 6.53 -4.38 -30.66
CA CYS A 69 6.54 -5.82 -30.96
C CYS A 69 5.90 -6.17 -32.28
N ARG A 70 5.11 -5.25 -32.84
CA ARG A 70 4.53 -5.36 -34.18
C ARG A 70 4.45 -3.98 -34.81
N ALA A 71 4.99 -3.86 -36.02
CA ALA A 71 4.88 -2.66 -36.84
C ALA A 71 3.47 -2.51 -37.44
N ALA A 72 3.08 -1.26 -37.70
CA ALA A 72 1.89 -0.98 -38.49
C ALA A 72 2.12 -1.39 -39.95
N ASP A 73 1.10 -1.95 -40.59
CA ASP A 73 1.10 -2.31 -42.01
C ASP A 73 -0.28 -2.09 -42.61
N CYS A 74 -0.39 -1.84 -43.91
CA CYS A 74 -1.68 -1.81 -44.59
C CYS A 74 -1.58 -2.48 -45.95
N THR A 75 -2.28 -3.61 -46.08
CA THR A 75 -2.27 -4.44 -47.28
C THR A 75 -3.71 -4.73 -47.70
N SER A 76 -4.00 -4.59 -49.00
CA SER A 76 -5.32 -4.90 -49.59
C SER A 76 -6.50 -4.23 -48.88
N GLY A 77 -6.35 -2.96 -48.48
CA GLY A 77 -7.41 -2.19 -47.83
C GLY A 77 -7.71 -2.61 -46.39
N THR A 78 -6.80 -3.34 -45.74
CA THR A 78 -6.87 -3.69 -44.32
C THR A 78 -5.59 -3.25 -43.63
N ALA A 79 -5.71 -2.31 -42.69
CA ALA A 79 -4.59 -1.84 -41.89
C ALA A 79 -4.45 -2.71 -40.62
N THR A 80 -3.25 -3.21 -40.37
CA THR A 80 -2.84 -3.84 -39.11
C THR A 80 -2.22 -2.77 -38.21
N LEU A 81 -2.74 -2.66 -36.98
CA LEU A 81 -2.23 -1.69 -36.01
C LEU A 81 -0.88 -2.13 -35.43
N SER A 82 0.02 -1.15 -35.25
CA SER A 82 1.23 -1.33 -34.46
C SER A 82 0.89 -1.69 -33.02
N ALA A 83 1.75 -2.46 -32.37
CA ALA A 83 1.60 -2.81 -30.96
C ALA A 83 2.95 -2.79 -30.25
N GLY A 84 2.93 -2.32 -29.01
CA GLY A 84 4.03 -2.46 -28.06
C GLY A 84 3.81 -3.61 -27.09
N CYS A 85 4.86 -4.04 -26.41
CA CYS A 85 4.80 -5.13 -25.44
C CYS A 85 3.88 -4.83 -24.25
N ASN A 86 3.19 -5.85 -23.75
CA ASN A 86 2.23 -5.71 -22.65
C ASN A 86 2.87 -5.68 -21.25
N GLY A 87 4.20 -5.76 -21.14
CA GLY A 87 4.90 -5.85 -19.85
C GLY A 87 4.76 -7.19 -19.13
N ALA A 88 4.24 -8.23 -19.78
CA ALA A 88 3.98 -9.55 -19.19
C ALA A 88 4.49 -10.71 -20.07
N GLY A 89 5.37 -10.44 -21.03
CA GLY A 89 5.93 -11.50 -21.87
C GLY A 89 5.25 -11.67 -23.22
N SER A 90 4.30 -10.80 -23.59
CA SER A 90 3.52 -11.00 -24.82
C SER A 90 3.29 -9.74 -25.63
N CYS A 91 3.25 -9.92 -26.95
CA CYS A 91 2.77 -8.93 -27.88
C CYS A 91 1.23 -9.00 -27.93
N PRO A 92 0.52 -7.87 -27.77
CA PRO A 92 -0.93 -7.85 -27.85
C PRO A 92 -1.45 -8.48 -29.14
N ALA A 93 -2.62 -9.11 -29.08
CA ALA A 93 -3.26 -9.74 -30.23
C ALA A 93 -3.31 -8.80 -31.45
N VAL A 94 -3.22 -9.39 -32.65
CA VAL A 94 -3.29 -8.63 -33.90
C VAL A 94 -4.62 -7.90 -33.96
N GLN A 95 -4.56 -6.57 -34.10
CA GLN A 95 -5.73 -5.75 -34.36
C GLN A 95 -5.67 -5.27 -35.80
N THR A 96 -6.76 -5.46 -36.53
CA THR A 96 -6.92 -5.01 -37.91
C THR A 96 -8.10 -4.07 -38.03
N LEU A 97 -8.01 -3.14 -38.98
CA LEU A 97 -9.05 -2.22 -39.37
C LEU A 97 -9.24 -2.31 -40.88
N THR A 98 -10.46 -2.62 -41.32
CA THR A 98 -10.82 -2.53 -42.73
C THR A 98 -10.96 -1.07 -43.12
N CYS A 99 -10.22 -0.62 -44.12
CA CYS A 99 -10.23 0.75 -44.58
C CYS A 99 -11.60 1.08 -45.22
N PRO A 100 -12.27 2.17 -44.82
CA PRO A 100 -13.59 2.53 -45.36
C PRO A 100 -13.62 2.69 -46.88
N THR A 101 -12.52 3.18 -47.47
CA THR A 101 -12.35 3.36 -48.92
C THR A 101 -11.80 2.11 -49.62
N GLY A 102 -11.38 1.09 -48.85
CA GLY A 102 -10.64 -0.06 -49.36
C GLY A 102 -9.18 0.25 -49.76
N ASN A 103 -8.70 1.47 -49.53
CA ASN A 103 -7.36 1.90 -49.93
C ASN A 103 -6.44 2.16 -48.73
N CYS A 104 -5.15 1.88 -48.93
CA CYS A 104 -4.08 2.17 -47.98
C CYS A 104 -3.32 3.44 -48.40
N ALA A 105 -2.97 4.29 -47.43
CA ALA A 105 -2.05 5.41 -47.58
C ALA A 105 -0.76 5.12 -46.77
N GLY A 106 0.20 4.46 -47.41
CA GLY A 106 1.39 3.94 -46.71
C GLY A 106 1.01 2.75 -45.82
N THR A 107 1.40 2.80 -44.54
CA THR A 107 1.09 1.75 -43.54
C THR A 107 -0.26 1.94 -42.83
N LEU A 108 -1.03 2.96 -43.22
CA LEU A 108 -2.32 3.33 -42.64
C LEU A 108 -3.42 3.26 -43.70
N CYS A 109 -4.68 3.27 -43.29
CA CYS A 109 -5.80 3.51 -44.19
C CYS A 109 -5.76 4.94 -44.74
N GLU A 110 -6.29 5.11 -45.95
CA GLU A 110 -6.56 6.45 -46.48
C GLU A 110 -7.68 7.09 -45.67
N GLY A 111 -7.32 8.05 -44.80
CA GLY A 111 -8.21 8.69 -43.86
C GLY A 111 -7.70 10.04 -43.38
N ASN A 112 -8.28 10.57 -42.31
CA ASN A 112 -8.16 11.97 -41.90
C ASN A 112 -7.48 12.19 -40.55
N CYS A 113 -6.85 11.17 -39.96
CA CYS A 113 -6.17 11.32 -38.68
C CYS A 113 -4.78 10.69 -38.68
N THR A 114 -3.90 11.24 -37.87
CA THR A 114 -2.58 10.69 -37.53
C THR A 114 -2.42 10.55 -36.02
N VAL A 115 -3.16 11.35 -35.24
CA VAL A 115 -3.25 11.30 -33.78
C VAL A 115 -4.70 11.40 -33.34
N ASP A 116 -5.02 11.01 -32.10
CA ASP A 116 -6.40 11.02 -31.60
C ASP A 116 -7.00 12.44 -31.54
N GLY A 117 -6.17 13.46 -31.40
CA GLY A 117 -6.61 14.86 -31.41
C GLY A 117 -7.13 15.35 -32.77
N ASP A 118 -6.89 14.60 -33.85
CA ASP A 118 -7.46 14.89 -35.17
C ASP A 118 -8.93 14.43 -35.27
N CYS A 119 -9.40 13.65 -34.28
CA CYS A 119 -10.73 13.08 -34.21
C CYS A 119 -11.62 13.78 -33.17
N SER A 120 -12.91 13.46 -33.20
CA SER A 120 -13.88 14.02 -32.25
C SER A 120 -13.55 13.61 -30.81
N ALA A 121 -13.07 14.56 -30.01
CA ALA A 121 -12.59 14.30 -28.65
C ALA A 121 -13.63 13.55 -27.80
N GLY A 122 -13.22 12.41 -27.24
CA GLY A 122 -14.04 11.58 -26.34
C GLY A 122 -15.10 10.71 -27.02
N ALA A 123 -15.31 10.86 -28.34
CA ALA A 123 -16.23 10.01 -29.12
C ALA A 123 -15.47 9.08 -30.08
N GLU A 124 -14.31 9.53 -30.56
CA GLU A 124 -13.50 8.84 -31.55
C GLU A 124 -12.02 8.88 -31.18
N TYR A 125 -11.26 7.91 -31.68
CA TYR A 125 -9.81 7.87 -31.60
C TYR A 125 -9.23 7.54 -32.98
N CYS A 126 -7.96 7.88 -33.18
CA CYS A 126 -7.30 7.57 -34.43
C CYS A 126 -6.87 6.10 -34.42
N ALA A 127 -7.48 5.31 -35.31
CA ALA A 127 -7.09 3.92 -35.53
C ALA A 127 -6.59 3.79 -36.96
N ALA A 128 -5.28 3.54 -37.10
CA ALA A 128 -4.64 3.30 -38.39
C ALA A 128 -5.02 4.30 -39.51
N GLY A 129 -5.08 5.60 -39.21
CA GLY A 129 -5.40 6.65 -40.19
C GLY A 129 -6.87 7.09 -40.25
N VAL A 130 -7.77 6.41 -39.54
CA VAL A 130 -9.22 6.68 -39.57
C VAL A 130 -9.77 6.94 -38.17
N CYS A 131 -10.59 7.99 -38.04
CA CYS A 131 -11.33 8.24 -36.80
C CYS A 131 -12.36 7.13 -36.56
N THR A 132 -12.14 6.37 -35.49
CA THR A 132 -12.94 5.20 -35.12
C THR A 132 -13.67 5.47 -33.81
N PRO A 133 -14.96 5.09 -33.68
CA PRO A 133 -15.70 5.25 -32.43
C PRO A 133 -15.00 4.56 -31.25
N THR A 134 -15.01 5.22 -30.09
CA THR A 134 -14.51 4.62 -28.84
C THR A 134 -15.25 3.33 -28.50
N LYS A 135 -14.51 2.36 -27.96
CA LYS A 135 -15.00 1.07 -27.50
C LYS A 135 -15.78 1.18 -26.19
N SER A 136 -16.75 0.30 -26.04
CA SER A 136 -17.53 0.13 -24.82
C SER A 136 -16.74 -0.59 -23.72
N ASN A 137 -17.22 -0.49 -22.47
CA ASN A 137 -16.57 -1.18 -21.36
C ASN A 137 -16.62 -2.71 -21.57
N GLY A 138 -15.50 -3.37 -21.34
CA GLY A 138 -15.34 -4.82 -21.50
C GLY A 138 -14.74 -5.24 -22.84
N GLU A 139 -14.54 -4.30 -23.76
CA GLU A 139 -13.78 -4.53 -24.98
C GLU A 139 -12.27 -4.40 -24.74
N GLN A 140 -11.48 -5.16 -25.49
CA GLN A 140 -10.02 -5.08 -25.40
C GLN A 140 -9.49 -3.74 -25.91
N CYS A 141 -8.53 -3.18 -25.20
CA CYS A 141 -7.90 -1.91 -25.53
C CYS A 141 -6.37 -2.01 -25.35
N ALA A 142 -5.66 -1.11 -26.01
CA ALA A 142 -4.22 -0.95 -25.85
C ALA A 142 -3.83 0.38 -25.18
N ARG A 143 -4.77 1.33 -25.10
CA ARG A 143 -4.58 2.68 -24.54
C ARG A 143 -5.91 3.32 -24.18
N ASP A 144 -5.87 4.25 -23.23
CA ASP A 144 -7.02 4.92 -22.62
C ASP A 144 -7.98 5.55 -23.62
N SER A 145 -7.44 6.19 -24.66
CA SER A 145 -8.22 6.88 -25.69
C SER A 145 -9.11 5.97 -26.53
N MET A 146 -8.88 4.64 -26.50
CA MET A 146 -9.75 3.69 -27.19
C MET A 146 -11.09 3.49 -26.49
N CYS A 147 -11.23 3.92 -25.24
CA CYS A 147 -12.35 3.56 -24.38
C CYS A 147 -13.28 4.73 -24.15
N VAL A 148 -14.59 4.48 -24.13
CA VAL A 148 -15.60 5.51 -23.80
C VAL A 148 -15.39 6.08 -22.39
N SER A 149 -14.86 5.28 -21.48
CA SER A 149 -14.47 5.68 -20.13
C SER A 149 -13.18 6.50 -20.07
N GLY A 150 -12.40 6.52 -21.17
CA GLY A 150 -11.04 7.03 -21.21
C GLY A 150 -10.06 6.22 -20.37
N ARG A 151 -10.34 4.93 -20.09
CA ARG A 151 -9.55 4.11 -19.18
C ARG A 151 -9.37 2.70 -19.74
N CYS A 152 -8.13 2.39 -20.09
CA CYS A 152 -7.70 1.08 -20.53
C CYS A 152 -6.88 0.41 -19.43
N VAL A 153 -7.55 -0.45 -18.66
CA VAL A 153 -6.98 -1.07 -17.46
C VAL A 153 -6.96 -2.58 -17.63
N ASP A 154 -5.85 -3.22 -17.29
CA ASP A 154 -5.64 -4.67 -17.45
C ASP A 154 -5.90 -5.20 -18.88
N GLY A 155 -5.79 -4.33 -19.90
CA GLY A 155 -6.04 -4.63 -21.32
C GLY A 155 -7.49 -4.50 -21.77
N TYR A 156 -8.38 -3.99 -20.91
CA TYR A 156 -9.82 -3.85 -21.17
C TYR A 156 -10.32 -2.43 -20.88
N CYS A 157 -11.30 -1.98 -21.67
CA CYS A 157 -11.97 -0.71 -21.42
C CYS A 157 -12.75 -0.80 -20.13
N CYS A 158 -12.31 -0.04 -19.13
CA CYS A 158 -12.77 -0.20 -17.76
C CYS A 158 -13.68 0.93 -17.33
N ASN A 159 -14.69 0.63 -16.51
CA ASN A 159 -15.60 1.63 -15.96
C ASN A 159 -14.92 2.58 -14.94
N SER A 160 -13.75 2.22 -14.40
CA SER A 160 -12.94 3.03 -13.47
C SER A 160 -11.43 2.79 -13.68
N ALA A 161 -10.55 3.46 -12.92
CA ALA A 161 -9.09 3.25 -13.05
C ALA A 161 -8.59 1.97 -12.36
N CYS A 162 -9.40 1.36 -11.50
CA CYS A 162 -8.98 0.30 -10.61
C CYS A 162 -7.70 0.62 -9.83
N ASP A 163 -7.71 1.66 -9.00
CA ASP A 163 -6.54 2.11 -8.25
C ASP A 163 -6.23 1.25 -7.00
N GLY A 164 -7.12 0.33 -6.60
CA GLY A 164 -6.92 -0.54 -5.43
C GLY A 164 -5.79 -1.56 -5.64
N GLN A 165 -5.21 -2.15 -4.59
CA GLN A 165 -4.22 -3.24 -4.79
C GLN A 165 -4.87 -4.54 -5.30
N CYS A 166 -6.14 -4.76 -4.95
CA CYS A 166 -6.87 -6.02 -5.15
C CYS A 166 -8.06 -5.87 -6.10
N GLU A 167 -7.97 -4.95 -7.06
CA GLU A 167 -8.95 -4.83 -8.15
C GLU A 167 -8.37 -5.40 -9.46
N ALA A 168 -9.25 -5.74 -10.39
CA ALA A 168 -8.89 -5.97 -11.78
C ALA A 168 -10.08 -5.70 -12.71
N CYS A 169 -9.77 -5.38 -13.96
CA CYS A 169 -10.76 -5.15 -15.00
C CYS A 169 -10.84 -6.26 -16.07
N ASN A 170 -9.93 -7.23 -15.97
CA ASN A 170 -9.87 -8.40 -16.85
C ASN A 170 -10.37 -9.68 -16.15
N ILE A 171 -11.30 -9.54 -15.19
CA ILE A 171 -11.91 -10.69 -14.52
C ILE A 171 -12.88 -11.36 -15.49
N THR A 172 -12.71 -12.66 -15.71
CA THR A 172 -13.60 -13.43 -16.58
C THR A 172 -15.06 -13.35 -16.11
N GLY A 173 -15.95 -12.88 -16.99
CA GLY A 173 -17.37 -12.66 -16.70
C GLY A 173 -17.70 -11.29 -16.10
N ASN A 174 -16.70 -10.46 -15.80
CA ASN A 174 -16.85 -9.07 -15.36
C ASN A 174 -15.89 -8.14 -16.13
N GLU A 175 -15.53 -8.49 -17.35
CA GLU A 175 -14.64 -7.69 -18.18
C GLU A 175 -15.18 -6.27 -18.32
N GLY A 176 -14.34 -5.27 -18.06
CA GLY A 176 -14.72 -3.85 -18.12
C GLY A 176 -15.38 -3.29 -16.88
N VAL A 177 -15.64 -4.12 -15.86
CA VAL A 177 -16.11 -3.68 -14.55
C VAL A 177 -15.03 -3.94 -13.52
N CYS A 178 -14.48 -2.85 -12.99
CA CYS A 178 -13.48 -2.90 -11.95
C CYS A 178 -14.01 -3.60 -10.70
N SER A 179 -13.43 -4.75 -10.37
CA SER A 179 -13.97 -5.67 -9.37
C SER A 179 -12.87 -6.25 -8.49
N ALA A 180 -13.22 -6.65 -7.27
CA ALA A 180 -12.29 -7.29 -6.34
C ALA A 180 -11.83 -8.67 -6.86
N VAL A 181 -10.55 -8.98 -6.67
CA VAL A 181 -9.98 -10.29 -7.04
C VAL A 181 -9.73 -11.17 -5.83
N THR A 182 -9.70 -12.49 -6.03
CA THR A 182 -9.25 -13.46 -5.02
C THR A 182 -7.84 -13.96 -5.39
N GLY A 183 -6.97 -14.12 -4.39
CA GLY A 183 -5.59 -14.59 -4.58
C GLY A 183 -4.58 -13.45 -4.69
N SER A 184 -3.55 -13.63 -5.52
CA SER A 184 -2.55 -12.59 -5.74
C SER A 184 -3.12 -11.38 -6.52
N PRO A 185 -2.62 -10.16 -6.26
CA PRO A 185 -2.91 -8.98 -7.10
C PRO A 185 -2.68 -9.27 -8.59
N ARG A 186 -3.53 -8.71 -9.45
CA ARG A 186 -3.46 -8.87 -10.91
C ARG A 186 -2.67 -7.73 -11.57
N GLY A 187 -2.15 -8.00 -12.76
CA GLY A 187 -1.46 -7.00 -13.57
C GLY A 187 -0.17 -6.51 -12.93
N ALA A 188 0.10 -5.21 -13.05
CA ALA A 188 1.31 -4.56 -12.55
C ALA A 188 1.24 -4.13 -11.07
N ARG A 189 0.21 -4.56 -10.34
CA ARG A 189 -0.03 -4.12 -8.96
C ARG A 189 1.01 -4.71 -8.00
N PRO A 190 1.42 -3.96 -6.95
CA PRO A 190 2.38 -4.48 -5.97
C PRO A 190 1.85 -5.75 -5.30
N ALA A 191 2.71 -6.76 -5.17
CA ALA A 191 2.39 -7.99 -4.45
C ALA A 191 2.07 -7.71 -2.97
N CYS A 192 1.29 -8.58 -2.35
CA CYS A 192 1.01 -8.51 -0.92
C CYS A 192 2.30 -8.68 -0.10
N ALA A 193 2.39 -7.99 1.04
CA ALA A 193 3.53 -8.12 1.94
C ALA A 193 3.62 -9.55 2.51
N THR A 194 4.83 -10.06 2.66
CA THR A 194 5.08 -11.35 3.30
C THR A 194 6.53 -11.43 3.80
N ASP A 195 6.73 -12.09 4.93
CA ASP A 195 8.04 -12.53 5.43
C ASP A 195 8.42 -13.96 4.98
N GLY A 196 7.63 -14.54 4.07
CA GLY A 196 7.78 -15.92 3.60
C GLY A 196 7.11 -16.96 4.49
N THR A 197 6.38 -16.56 5.54
CA THR A 197 5.60 -17.46 6.40
C THR A 197 4.16 -17.62 5.89
N SER A 198 3.36 -18.43 6.60
CA SER A 198 1.92 -18.56 6.37
C SER A 198 1.12 -17.28 6.61
N CYS A 199 1.74 -16.22 7.12
CA CYS A 199 1.10 -14.92 7.33
C CYS A 199 0.98 -14.06 6.06
N ALA A 200 1.45 -14.55 4.91
CA ALA A 200 1.37 -13.83 3.64
C ALA A 200 -0.05 -13.32 3.34
N GLY A 201 -0.16 -12.09 2.85
CA GLY A 201 -1.44 -11.51 2.47
C GLY A 201 -1.98 -12.08 1.16
N THR A 202 -3.30 -12.02 1.00
CA THR A 202 -4.01 -12.37 -0.24
C THR A 202 -5.18 -11.43 -0.45
N CYS A 203 -5.57 -11.18 -1.69
CA CYS A 203 -6.85 -10.56 -2.00
C CYS A 203 -7.98 -11.57 -1.69
N ASP A 204 -9.01 -11.11 -0.99
CA ASP A 204 -10.11 -11.93 -0.44
C ASP A 204 -11.36 -11.94 -1.34
N GLY A 205 -11.36 -11.16 -2.42
CA GLY A 205 -12.52 -10.98 -3.30
C GLY A 205 -13.58 -10.02 -2.76
N ALA A 206 -13.33 -9.33 -1.64
CA ALA A 206 -14.24 -8.35 -1.05
C ALA A 206 -13.57 -6.97 -0.90
N THR A 207 -12.34 -6.96 -0.39
CA THR A 207 -11.56 -5.75 -0.16
C THR A 207 -10.78 -5.38 -1.42
N THR A 208 -11.03 -4.20 -1.96
CA THR A 208 -10.42 -3.74 -3.20
C THR A 208 -9.12 -2.97 -2.99
N ALA A 209 -9.06 -2.18 -1.91
CA ALA A 209 -7.95 -1.25 -1.68
C ALA A 209 -6.62 -1.94 -1.32
N ALA A 210 -6.66 -3.07 -0.62
CA ALA A 210 -5.48 -3.72 -0.06
C ALA A 210 -5.68 -5.24 0.11
N CYS A 211 -4.58 -5.98 0.24
CA CYS A 211 -4.63 -7.40 0.61
C CYS A 211 -5.19 -7.60 2.03
N ALA A 212 -5.86 -8.73 2.24
CA ALA A 212 -6.25 -9.23 3.54
C ALA A 212 -5.11 -10.08 4.14
N TYR A 213 -4.92 -9.98 5.46
CA TYR A 213 -3.85 -10.66 6.17
C TYR A 213 -4.39 -11.49 7.34
N PRO A 214 -3.84 -12.69 7.58
CA PRO A 214 -4.14 -13.44 8.79
C PRO A 214 -3.77 -12.65 10.06
N GLY A 215 -4.69 -12.61 11.01
CA GLY A 215 -4.48 -11.95 12.31
C GLY A 215 -3.85 -12.87 13.36
N SER A 216 -3.81 -12.40 14.61
CA SER A 216 -3.17 -13.10 15.74
C SER A 216 -3.78 -14.45 16.11
N ALA A 217 -4.97 -14.78 15.60
CA ALA A 217 -5.56 -16.11 15.75
C ALA A 217 -4.85 -17.19 14.89
N THR A 218 -4.05 -16.78 13.90
CA THR A 218 -3.37 -17.71 12.99
C THR A 218 -1.95 -17.98 13.49
N ALA A 219 -1.68 -19.22 13.88
CA ALA A 219 -0.34 -19.69 14.19
C ALA A 219 0.51 -19.77 12.91
N CYS A 220 1.72 -19.20 12.95
CA CYS A 220 2.68 -19.19 11.84
C CYS A 220 3.93 -20.01 12.12
N ARG A 221 4.17 -20.33 13.39
CA ARG A 221 5.27 -21.18 13.83
C ARG A 221 4.83 -21.94 15.07
N ASN A 222 4.94 -23.26 15.04
CA ASN A 222 4.65 -24.08 16.22
C ASN A 222 5.72 -23.89 17.30
N ALA A 223 5.33 -24.00 18.56
CA ALA A 223 6.30 -24.13 19.65
C ALA A 223 7.12 -25.42 19.48
N ALA A 224 8.41 -25.36 19.82
CA ALA A 224 9.31 -26.49 19.69
C ALA A 224 10.42 -26.49 20.75
N CYS A 225 10.82 -27.66 21.22
CA CYS A 225 12.00 -27.85 22.06
C CYS A 225 13.11 -28.54 21.26
N SER A 226 14.28 -27.89 21.13
CA SER A 226 15.45 -28.49 20.49
C SER A 226 16.74 -28.12 21.24
N ALA A 227 17.59 -29.11 21.50
CA ALA A 227 18.87 -28.93 22.20
C ALA A 227 18.79 -28.15 23.53
N GLY A 228 17.69 -28.32 24.29
CA GLY A 228 17.49 -27.63 25.57
C GLY A 228 17.03 -26.17 25.44
N VAL A 229 16.65 -25.74 24.23
CA VAL A 229 16.10 -24.41 23.95
C VAL A 229 14.64 -24.56 23.52
N ALA A 230 13.73 -23.91 24.25
CA ALA A 230 12.32 -23.80 23.89
C ALA A 230 12.14 -22.61 22.93
N THR A 231 11.52 -22.85 21.79
CA THR A 231 11.07 -21.83 20.85
C THR A 231 9.58 -21.65 21.03
N LEU A 232 9.12 -20.43 21.31
CA LEU A 232 7.71 -20.15 21.51
C LEU A 232 6.93 -20.19 20.18
N GLU A 233 5.65 -20.52 20.30
CA GLU A 233 4.69 -20.41 19.21
C GLU A 233 4.64 -18.96 18.70
N GLY A 234 4.60 -18.81 17.38
CA GLY A 234 4.44 -17.52 16.72
C GLY A 234 3.06 -17.41 16.09
N HIS A 235 2.48 -16.22 16.14
CA HIS A 235 1.21 -15.89 15.49
C HIS A 235 1.39 -14.76 14.48
N CYS A 236 0.47 -14.64 13.53
CA CYS A 236 0.50 -13.58 12.54
C CYS A 236 0.17 -12.22 13.16
N THR A 237 0.88 -11.19 12.72
CA THR A 237 0.73 -9.81 13.23
C THR A 237 -0.34 -9.01 12.50
N GLY A 238 -0.98 -9.57 11.47
CA GLY A 238 -1.94 -8.87 10.60
C GLY A 238 -1.29 -8.00 9.51
N GLY A 239 0.05 -7.95 9.42
CA GLY A 239 0.79 -7.17 8.43
C GLY A 239 1.62 -8.00 7.45
N GLY A 240 1.32 -9.29 7.28
CA GLY A 240 2.12 -10.18 6.43
C GLY A 240 3.30 -10.85 7.13
N SER A 241 3.50 -10.60 8.42
CA SER A 241 4.66 -11.09 9.18
C SER A 241 4.26 -11.93 10.38
N CYS A 242 5.05 -12.96 10.65
CA CYS A 242 5.00 -13.78 11.86
C CYS A 242 5.71 -13.06 13.02
N SER A 243 5.19 -13.21 14.24
CA SER A 243 5.85 -12.63 15.42
C SER A 243 7.32 -13.06 15.52
N PRO A 244 8.22 -12.17 16.00
CA PRO A 244 9.65 -12.43 16.11
C PRO A 244 9.96 -13.77 16.78
N LEU A 245 11.09 -14.37 16.40
CA LEU A 245 11.55 -15.60 17.00
C LEU A 245 11.89 -15.36 18.48
N GLN A 246 11.25 -16.12 19.36
CA GLN A 246 11.54 -16.08 20.79
C GLN A 246 12.05 -17.42 21.24
N GLN A 247 13.26 -17.42 21.80
CA GLN A 247 13.94 -18.61 22.25
C GLN A 247 14.32 -18.44 23.72
N GLN A 248 14.04 -19.48 24.50
CA GLN A 248 14.41 -19.58 25.90
C GLN A 248 15.36 -20.74 26.08
N THR A 249 16.50 -20.50 26.70
CA THR A 249 17.37 -21.58 27.17
C THR A 249 16.74 -22.17 28.43
N CYS A 250 16.44 -23.47 28.43
CA CYS A 250 15.77 -24.10 29.56
C CYS A 250 16.70 -24.39 30.72
N SER A 251 18.03 -24.43 30.52
CA SER A 251 18.99 -24.74 31.59
C SER A 251 18.78 -23.84 32.83
N PRO A 252 18.64 -24.40 34.04
CA PRO A 252 18.87 -25.80 34.44
C PRO A 252 17.67 -26.77 34.29
N PHE A 253 16.51 -26.28 33.84
CA PHE A 253 15.27 -27.04 33.64
C PHE A 253 15.26 -27.86 32.34
N ILE A 254 14.39 -28.87 32.27
CA ILE A 254 14.25 -29.77 31.12
C ILE A 254 13.31 -29.13 30.08
N CYS A 255 13.68 -29.19 28.81
CA CYS A 255 12.81 -28.82 27.68
C CYS A 255 12.05 -30.07 27.23
N HIS A 256 10.72 -30.10 27.34
CA HIS A 256 9.92 -31.27 26.97
C HIS A 256 9.50 -31.22 25.50
N ALA A 257 9.68 -32.31 24.75
CA ALA A 257 9.32 -32.34 23.33
C ALA A 257 7.80 -32.36 23.07
N THR A 258 7.02 -32.90 24.00
CA THR A 258 5.55 -33.03 23.89
C THR A 258 4.79 -31.84 24.46
N ASP A 259 5.47 -31.02 25.24
CA ASP A 259 4.97 -29.78 25.79
C ASP A 259 6.14 -28.79 25.69
N PRO A 260 6.31 -28.12 24.53
CA PRO A 260 7.52 -27.42 24.08
C PRO A 260 7.82 -26.12 24.85
N ARG A 261 7.71 -26.20 26.17
CA ARG A 261 8.15 -25.26 27.17
C ARG A 261 9.21 -25.93 28.06
N CYS A 262 9.97 -25.10 28.73
CA CYS A 262 10.81 -25.53 29.84
C CYS A 262 9.92 -25.92 31.02
N ASP A 263 10.26 -27.01 31.71
CA ASP A 263 9.60 -27.43 32.97
C ASP A 263 10.08 -26.57 34.15
N GLY A 264 9.96 -25.26 33.99
CA GLY A 264 10.28 -24.29 35.02
C GLY A 264 9.07 -23.98 35.91
N ASN A 265 9.11 -22.82 36.57
CA ASN A 265 8.21 -22.47 37.67
C ASN A 265 7.14 -21.43 37.31
N CYS A 266 6.90 -21.14 36.03
CA CYS A 266 5.89 -20.16 35.63
C CYS A 266 5.03 -20.64 34.46
N SER A 267 3.78 -20.18 34.42
CA SER A 267 2.86 -20.30 33.28
C SER A 267 2.38 -18.93 32.79
N VAL A 268 2.39 -17.93 33.68
CA VAL A 268 2.10 -16.52 33.38
C VAL A 268 3.11 -15.61 34.06
N ASP A 269 3.21 -14.36 33.60
CA ASP A 269 4.19 -13.39 34.14
C ASP A 269 4.04 -13.15 35.64
N THR A 270 2.81 -13.23 36.19
CA THR A 270 2.56 -13.04 37.63
C THR A 270 3.10 -14.16 38.52
N ASP A 271 3.46 -15.30 37.95
CA ASP A 271 4.13 -16.38 38.69
C ASP A 271 5.59 -16.03 39.00
N CYS A 272 6.14 -15.05 38.28
CA CYS A 272 7.51 -14.63 38.40
C CYS A 272 7.66 -13.49 39.40
N SER A 273 8.59 -13.67 40.34
CA SER A 273 8.91 -12.68 41.35
C SER A 273 9.92 -11.66 40.82
N GLY A 274 9.99 -10.46 41.42
CA GLY A 274 11.05 -9.49 41.12
C GLY A 274 10.96 -8.79 39.76
N GLY A 275 9.76 -8.71 39.16
CA GLY A 275 9.55 -8.02 37.88
C GLY A 275 9.99 -8.83 36.65
N GLN A 276 10.28 -10.11 36.84
CA GLN A 276 10.55 -11.08 35.78
C GLN A 276 9.27 -11.43 35.03
N TYR A 277 9.42 -11.88 33.79
CA TYR A 277 8.30 -12.36 32.98
C TYR A 277 8.47 -13.85 32.66
N CYS A 278 7.37 -14.51 32.32
CA CYS A 278 7.39 -15.92 32.03
C CYS A 278 7.74 -16.16 30.55
N ALA A 279 8.96 -16.62 30.29
CA ALA A 279 9.39 -17.01 28.95
C ALA A 279 9.44 -18.54 28.86
N GLY A 280 8.50 -19.14 28.14
CA GLY A 280 8.53 -20.57 27.85
C GLY A 280 8.65 -21.45 29.10
N GLY A 281 8.00 -21.08 30.20
CA GLY A 281 7.98 -21.85 31.45
C GLY A 281 9.04 -21.45 32.49
N VAL A 282 9.96 -20.54 32.17
CA VAL A 282 11.00 -20.06 33.09
C VAL A 282 10.87 -18.56 33.32
N CYS A 283 10.99 -18.15 34.58
CA CYS A 283 11.08 -16.73 34.92
C CYS A 283 12.41 -16.16 34.47
N VAL A 284 12.34 -15.17 33.59
CA VAL A 284 13.52 -14.48 33.06
C VAL A 284 13.44 -12.99 33.30
N ASP A 285 14.61 -12.38 33.41
CA ASP A 285 14.70 -10.93 33.55
C ASP A 285 14.24 -10.25 32.25
N PRO A 286 13.50 -9.13 32.35
CA PRO A 286 13.14 -8.33 31.19
C PRO A 286 14.38 -7.87 30.42
N GLN A 287 14.24 -7.84 29.10
CA GLN A 287 15.30 -7.50 28.17
C GLN A 287 15.57 -5.99 28.17
N PRO A 288 16.83 -5.57 27.94
CA PRO A 288 17.18 -4.16 27.82
C PRO A 288 16.60 -3.55 26.52
N PRO A 289 16.52 -2.20 26.45
CA PRO A 289 16.17 -1.52 25.22
C PRO A 289 17.01 -1.99 24.02
N GLY A 290 16.36 -2.18 22.87
CA GLY A 290 16.95 -2.61 21.60
C GLY A 290 16.90 -4.13 21.36
N ALA A 291 16.58 -4.93 22.37
CA ALA A 291 16.31 -6.36 22.19
C ALA A 291 15.02 -6.60 21.40
N ALA A 292 14.94 -7.68 20.62
CA ALA A 292 13.72 -8.05 19.92
C ALA A 292 12.66 -8.56 20.90
N CYS A 293 11.40 -8.16 20.71
CA CYS A 293 10.28 -8.51 21.58
C CYS A 293 8.98 -8.73 20.79
N SER A 294 8.04 -9.41 21.43
CA SER A 294 6.67 -9.63 20.97
C SER A 294 5.61 -9.20 22.00
N ALA A 295 6.01 -8.92 23.25
CA ALA A 295 5.12 -8.51 24.33
C ALA A 295 5.78 -7.49 25.26
N THR A 296 4.99 -6.60 25.84
CA THR A 296 5.44 -5.51 26.72
C THR A 296 6.21 -6.00 27.95
N ALA A 297 5.79 -7.11 28.55
CA ALA A 297 6.43 -7.72 29.72
C ALA A 297 7.87 -8.18 29.46
N GLN A 298 8.25 -8.39 28.19
CA GLN A 298 9.61 -8.80 27.83
C GLN A 298 10.62 -7.67 27.96
N CYS A 299 10.17 -6.42 28.07
CA CYS A 299 11.04 -5.26 28.05
C CYS A 299 11.15 -4.68 29.46
N ALA A 300 12.37 -4.37 29.90
CA ALA A 300 12.60 -3.74 31.19
C ALA A 300 11.89 -2.39 31.34
N SER A 301 11.63 -1.73 30.21
CA SER A 301 10.84 -0.51 30.12
C SER A 301 9.33 -0.74 30.17
N GLY A 302 8.85 -1.96 29.94
CA GLY A 302 7.44 -2.28 29.73
C GLY A 302 6.90 -1.93 28.34
N PHE A 303 7.76 -1.52 27.39
CA PHE A 303 7.34 -1.10 26.05
C PHE A 303 7.97 -1.98 24.98
N CYS A 304 7.17 -2.84 24.37
CA CYS A 304 7.54 -3.55 23.16
C CYS A 304 6.91 -2.83 21.97
N VAL A 305 7.71 -2.08 21.22
CA VAL A 305 7.23 -1.22 20.14
C VAL A 305 8.04 -1.50 18.88
N ASP A 306 7.36 -1.61 17.74
CA ASP A 306 8.00 -1.91 16.45
C ASP A 306 8.84 -3.21 16.45
N GLY A 307 8.46 -4.18 17.29
CA GLY A 307 9.15 -5.47 17.46
C GLY A 307 10.44 -5.41 18.28
N VAL A 308 10.73 -4.28 18.92
CA VAL A 308 11.92 -4.08 19.77
C VAL A 308 11.56 -3.46 21.11
N CYS A 309 12.33 -3.81 22.15
CA CYS A 309 12.17 -3.23 23.46
C CYS A 309 12.57 -1.76 23.41
N CYS A 310 11.61 -0.91 23.69
CA CYS A 310 11.78 0.52 23.55
C CYS A 310 11.95 1.18 24.90
N ASP A 311 12.80 2.20 25.01
CA ASP A 311 12.94 2.99 26.24
C ASP A 311 11.62 3.63 26.71
N THR A 312 10.71 3.93 25.77
CA THR A 312 9.40 4.53 26.01
C THR A 312 8.31 3.98 25.06
N ALA A 313 7.05 4.39 25.23
CA ALA A 313 5.92 3.83 24.49
C ALA A 313 5.85 4.18 22.99
N CYS A 314 6.62 5.17 22.50
CA CYS A 314 6.52 5.71 21.15
C CYS A 314 5.09 5.99 20.66
N ASN A 315 4.34 6.82 21.39
CA ASN A 315 2.94 7.11 21.08
C ASN A 315 2.75 8.07 19.89
N GLY A 316 3.81 8.70 19.39
CA GLY A 316 3.78 9.62 18.27
C GLY A 316 3.65 8.90 16.91
N GLN A 317 2.84 9.46 16.00
CA GLN A 317 2.66 8.92 14.64
C GLN A 317 3.99 8.84 13.85
N CYS A 318 4.92 9.74 14.13
CA CYS A 318 6.23 9.84 13.49
C CYS A 318 7.37 9.31 14.38
N GLU A 319 7.07 8.49 15.38
CA GLU A 319 8.08 7.83 16.20
C GLU A 319 8.31 6.40 15.75
N ALA A 320 9.56 5.95 15.83
CA ALA A 320 9.93 4.56 15.64
C ALA A 320 11.00 4.16 16.65
N CYS A 321 10.94 2.91 17.10
CA CYS A 321 11.92 2.33 18.01
C CYS A 321 12.89 1.35 17.34
N ASN A 322 12.55 0.88 16.15
CA ASN A 322 13.38 0.00 15.33
C ASN A 322 14.20 0.76 14.28
N GLU A 323 14.40 2.07 14.45
CA GLU A 323 15.15 2.87 13.48
C GLU A 323 16.64 2.54 13.50
N ALA A 324 17.21 2.34 12.31
CA ALA A 324 18.62 2.03 12.15
C ALA A 324 19.50 3.13 12.78
N GLY A 325 20.39 2.76 13.69
CA GLY A 325 21.24 3.69 14.43
C GLY A 325 20.66 4.17 15.78
N SER A 326 19.37 3.94 16.03
CA SER A 326 18.68 4.30 17.28
C SER A 326 17.83 3.15 17.84
N VAL A 327 18.14 1.91 17.49
CA VAL A 327 17.35 0.73 17.88
C VAL A 327 17.22 0.66 19.40
N GLY A 328 15.97 0.61 19.88
CA GLY A 328 15.64 0.60 21.30
C GLY A 328 15.44 1.97 21.94
N THR A 329 15.74 3.06 21.22
CA THR A 329 15.45 4.42 21.66
C THR A 329 14.32 4.97 20.80
N CYS A 330 13.25 5.42 21.43
CA CYS A 330 12.14 6.03 20.73
C CYS A 330 12.58 7.34 20.06
N THR A 331 12.57 7.38 18.73
CA THR A 331 13.06 8.55 17.99
C THR A 331 12.09 8.98 16.90
N ALA A 332 12.06 10.29 16.64
CA ALA A 332 11.32 10.86 15.53
C ALA A 332 12.01 10.50 14.20
N VAL A 333 11.24 10.01 13.23
CA VAL A 333 11.76 9.64 11.91
C VAL A 333 11.54 10.75 10.88
N THR A 334 12.27 10.70 9.78
CA THR A 334 12.03 11.55 8.61
C THR A 334 11.24 10.81 7.53
N GLY A 335 10.36 11.50 6.81
CA GLY A 335 9.60 10.97 5.68
C GLY A 335 8.24 10.41 6.08
N THR A 336 7.94 9.18 5.68
CA THR A 336 6.65 8.53 5.98
C THR A 336 6.69 7.83 7.35
N PRO A 337 5.56 7.79 8.08
CA PRO A 337 5.41 6.96 9.29
C PRO A 337 5.84 5.50 9.05
N ARG A 338 6.44 4.86 10.06
CA ARG A 338 6.94 3.47 9.97
C ARG A 338 5.90 2.46 10.48
N ASN A 339 6.17 1.18 10.19
CA ASN A 339 5.52 0.01 10.81
C ASN A 339 3.99 0.01 10.74
N GLY A 340 3.43 0.46 9.60
CA GLY A 340 1.99 0.46 9.37
C GLY A 340 1.20 1.51 10.14
N ARG A 341 1.87 2.47 10.80
CA ARG A 341 1.20 3.66 11.37
C ARG A 341 0.52 4.44 10.24
N ALA A 342 -0.66 4.99 10.53
CA ALA A 342 -1.42 5.77 9.57
C ALA A 342 -0.57 6.90 8.97
N SER A 343 -0.67 7.11 7.66
CA SER A 343 0.04 8.18 6.97
C SER A 343 -0.36 9.54 7.51
N CYS A 344 0.56 10.51 7.39
CA CYS A 344 0.24 11.89 7.66
C CYS A 344 -0.88 12.36 6.73
N GLY A 345 -1.89 13.02 7.29
CA GLY A 345 -3.00 13.57 6.52
C GLY A 345 -2.62 14.78 5.66
N GLY A 346 -3.64 15.44 5.11
CA GLY A 346 -3.51 16.67 4.33
C GLY A 346 -3.68 16.45 2.82
N THR A 347 -3.63 17.55 2.06
CA THR A 347 -3.93 17.54 0.62
C THR A 347 -2.82 18.18 -0.21
N GLY A 348 -2.49 17.52 -1.34
CA GLY A 348 -1.50 18.02 -2.30
C GLY A 348 -0.17 18.41 -1.64
N VAL A 349 0.31 19.60 -1.96
CA VAL A 349 1.57 20.15 -1.40
C VAL A 349 1.49 20.48 0.09
N CYS A 350 0.30 20.47 0.69
CA CYS A 350 0.10 20.67 2.13
C CYS A 350 0.09 19.34 2.90
N ALA A 351 0.23 18.18 2.25
CA ALA A 351 0.30 16.90 2.95
C ALA A 351 1.46 16.88 3.95
N GLY A 352 1.21 16.32 5.13
CA GLY A 352 2.19 16.27 6.20
C GLY A 352 3.26 15.20 5.95
N SER A 353 4.41 15.35 6.62
CA SER A 353 5.48 14.35 6.65
C SER A 353 6.19 14.39 8.01
N CYS A 354 6.80 13.28 8.40
CA CYS A 354 7.66 13.24 9.56
C CYS A 354 8.95 14.02 9.28
N ASP A 355 9.30 14.96 10.14
CA ASP A 355 10.44 15.86 9.95
C ASP A 355 11.69 15.45 10.75
N GLY A 356 11.60 14.36 11.51
CA GLY A 356 12.67 13.87 12.39
C GLY A 356 12.87 14.71 13.66
N THR A 357 12.02 15.71 13.93
CA THR A 357 12.14 16.57 15.11
C THR A 357 11.09 16.29 16.17
N SER A 358 9.89 15.86 15.75
CA SER A 358 8.80 15.54 16.66
C SER A 358 8.17 14.18 16.37
N GLY A 359 7.51 13.61 17.36
CA GLY A 359 6.71 12.41 17.18
C GLY A 359 5.42 12.62 16.38
N GLN A 360 5.15 13.81 15.88
CA GLN A 360 3.95 14.14 15.11
C GLN A 360 4.31 14.52 13.67
N CYS A 361 3.33 14.44 12.77
CA CYS A 361 3.51 14.94 11.41
C CYS A 361 3.74 16.44 11.42
N ALA A 362 4.75 16.88 10.68
CA ALA A 362 4.97 18.28 10.37
C ALA A 362 4.18 18.62 9.10
N TYR A 363 3.52 19.77 9.12
CA TYR A 363 2.70 20.25 8.02
C TYR A 363 3.28 21.57 7.49
N PRO A 364 3.33 21.74 6.16
CA PRO A 364 3.66 23.01 5.54
C PRO A 364 2.79 24.16 6.06
N ASP A 365 3.44 25.29 6.37
CA ASP A 365 2.77 26.49 6.88
C ASP A 365 2.33 27.44 5.75
N GLY A 366 1.86 28.63 6.13
CA GLY A 366 1.35 29.65 5.20
C GLY A 366 2.36 30.20 4.20
N SER A 367 3.64 29.85 4.31
CA SER A 367 4.65 30.18 3.30
C SER A 367 4.55 29.33 2.03
N ILE A 368 3.90 28.17 2.12
CA ILE A 368 3.74 27.25 0.98
C ILE A 368 2.41 27.53 0.28
N ALA A 369 2.50 28.06 -0.94
CA ALA A 369 1.35 28.27 -1.80
C ALA A 369 0.82 26.92 -2.32
N CYS A 370 -0.48 26.73 -2.21
CA CYS A 370 -1.20 25.51 -2.62
C CYS A 370 -2.33 25.80 -3.61
N GLY A 371 -2.47 27.05 -4.04
CA GLY A 371 -3.35 27.48 -5.11
C GLY A 371 -2.89 28.80 -5.71
N VAL A 372 -3.55 29.22 -6.79
CA VAL A 372 -3.26 30.50 -7.46
C VAL A 372 -4.25 31.57 -7.00
N GLY A 373 -3.78 32.82 -6.85
CA GLY A 373 -4.65 33.96 -6.55
C GLY A 373 -5.53 34.32 -7.74
N SER A 374 -6.66 34.98 -7.50
CA SER A 374 -7.56 35.45 -8.55
C SER A 374 -8.17 36.79 -8.18
N CYS A 375 -8.48 37.64 -9.17
CA CYS A 375 -9.29 38.83 -8.95
C CYS A 375 -10.34 38.92 -10.03
N SER A 376 -11.61 38.92 -9.64
CA SER A 376 -12.74 39.01 -10.56
C SER A 376 -13.89 39.79 -9.93
N ALA A 377 -14.64 40.52 -10.75
CA ALA A 377 -15.77 41.35 -10.33
C ALA A 377 -15.44 42.32 -9.17
N GLY A 378 -14.21 42.87 -9.14
CA GLY A 378 -13.78 43.81 -8.10
C GLY A 378 -13.49 43.17 -6.74
N ILE A 379 -13.36 41.84 -6.66
CA ILE A 379 -12.97 41.12 -5.45
C ILE A 379 -11.66 40.37 -5.70
N ALA A 380 -10.60 40.71 -4.97
CA ALA A 380 -9.34 39.98 -4.98
C ALA A 380 -9.37 38.84 -3.96
N THR A 381 -9.03 37.63 -4.41
CA THR A 381 -8.82 36.44 -3.59
C THR A 381 -7.32 36.10 -3.65
N PRO A 382 -6.56 36.26 -2.56
CA PRO A 382 -5.15 35.90 -2.51
C PRO A 382 -4.92 34.42 -2.85
N ALA A 383 -3.71 34.08 -3.27
CA ALA A 383 -3.30 32.70 -3.48
C ALA A 383 -3.56 31.86 -2.22
N ALA A 384 -4.10 30.66 -2.40
CA ALA A 384 -4.32 29.74 -1.29
C ALA A 384 -2.96 29.28 -0.72
N ALA A 385 -2.89 29.16 0.60
CA ALA A 385 -1.68 28.74 1.30
C ALA A 385 -2.01 27.63 2.30
N CYS A 386 -1.01 26.81 2.61
CA CYS A 386 -1.17 25.77 3.62
C CYS A 386 -1.40 26.41 5.00
N ASN A 387 -2.28 25.83 5.79
CA ASN A 387 -2.63 26.39 7.10
C ASN A 387 -1.78 25.84 8.26
N GLY A 388 -0.74 25.05 8.00
CA GLY A 388 0.04 24.38 9.04
C GLY A 388 -0.65 23.17 9.67
N THR A 389 -1.81 22.74 9.17
CA THR A 389 -2.52 21.54 9.66
C THR A 389 -2.95 20.61 8.52
N GLY A 390 -2.35 20.77 7.34
CA GLY A 390 -2.61 19.90 6.19
C GLY A 390 -3.67 20.39 5.20
N SER A 391 -4.31 21.53 5.46
CA SER A 391 -5.35 22.08 4.60
C SER A 391 -4.82 23.23 3.75
N CYS A 392 -5.21 23.22 2.48
CA CYS A 392 -5.04 24.36 1.59
C CYS A 392 -6.21 25.34 1.78
N LEU A 393 -5.97 26.49 2.41
CA LEU A 393 -7.02 27.49 2.64
C LEU A 393 -6.89 28.64 1.66
N ASN A 394 -8.02 29.01 1.04
CA ASN A 394 -8.11 30.21 0.23
C ASN A 394 -7.91 31.45 1.11
N GLY A 395 -7.21 32.45 0.57
CA GLY A 395 -7.06 33.74 1.25
C GLY A 395 -8.40 34.48 1.41
N LEU A 396 -8.47 35.35 2.42
CA LEU A 396 -9.66 36.17 2.65
C LEU A 396 -9.90 37.10 1.45
N GLN A 397 -11.14 37.08 0.96
CA GLN A 397 -11.55 37.94 -0.14
C GLN A 397 -11.52 39.41 0.28
N THR A 398 -10.88 40.23 -0.53
CA THR A 398 -10.77 41.67 -0.32
C THR A 398 -11.54 42.40 -1.41
N SER A 399 -12.46 43.27 -1.01
CA SER A 399 -13.11 44.18 -1.96
C SER A 399 -12.08 45.18 -2.47
N CYS A 400 -12.00 45.32 -3.79
CA CYS A 400 -11.10 46.28 -4.42
C CYS A 400 -11.66 47.70 -4.43
N ALA A 401 -12.97 47.86 -4.14
CA ALA A 401 -13.59 49.18 -4.11
C ALA A 401 -12.80 50.14 -3.20
N PRO A 402 -12.45 51.35 -3.68
CA PRO A 402 -12.99 52.00 -4.88
C PRO A 402 -12.32 51.64 -6.21
N TYR A 403 -11.27 50.82 -6.23
CA TYR A 403 -10.53 50.39 -7.42
C TYR A 403 -11.09 49.09 -8.03
N LEU A 404 -10.71 48.79 -9.27
CA LEU A 404 -10.95 47.48 -9.91
C LEU A 404 -9.75 46.54 -9.76
N CYS A 405 -9.92 45.31 -10.23
CA CYS A 405 -8.87 44.30 -10.27
C CYS A 405 -7.73 44.68 -11.23
N SER A 406 -6.48 44.50 -10.78
CA SER A 406 -5.28 44.54 -11.63
C SER A 406 -4.51 43.23 -11.47
N GLY A 407 -4.60 42.37 -12.48
CA GLY A 407 -4.10 41.00 -12.40
C GLY A 407 -4.87 40.18 -11.36
N THR A 408 -4.16 39.61 -10.39
CA THR A 408 -4.74 38.81 -9.30
C THR A 408 -4.94 39.59 -7.99
N THR A 409 -4.67 40.90 -8.00
CA THR A 409 -4.76 41.79 -6.83
C THR A 409 -5.64 43.00 -7.13
N CYS A 410 -6.04 43.74 -6.09
CA CYS A 410 -6.69 45.03 -6.28
C CYS A 410 -5.68 46.06 -6.80
N ALA A 411 -6.10 46.90 -7.76
CA ALA A 411 -5.33 48.07 -8.09
C ALA A 411 -5.27 49.01 -6.88
N THR A 412 -4.16 49.74 -6.76
CA THR A 412 -3.97 50.75 -5.69
C THR A 412 -3.82 52.17 -6.25
N THR A 413 -3.75 52.28 -7.57
CA THR A 413 -3.64 53.52 -8.32
C THR A 413 -4.48 53.37 -9.58
N CYS A 414 -4.91 54.50 -10.17
CA CYS A 414 -5.59 54.52 -11.46
C CYS A 414 -4.88 55.48 -12.43
N THR A 415 -5.03 55.26 -13.73
CA THR A 415 -4.69 56.24 -14.77
C THR A 415 -5.90 56.76 -15.51
N ASP A 416 -6.99 55.98 -15.52
CA ASP A 416 -8.22 56.29 -16.24
C ASP A 416 -9.48 55.92 -15.43
N PRO A 417 -10.63 56.57 -15.70
CA PRO A 417 -11.87 56.36 -14.95
C PRO A 417 -12.38 54.90 -14.99
N SER A 418 -12.03 54.14 -16.03
CA SER A 418 -12.41 52.74 -16.18
C SER A 418 -11.72 51.79 -15.20
N GLU A 419 -10.72 52.25 -14.45
CA GLU A 419 -10.03 51.47 -13.41
C GLU A 419 -10.65 51.65 -12.01
N CYS A 420 -11.68 52.51 -11.91
CA CYS A 420 -12.43 52.77 -10.71
C CYS A 420 -13.80 52.07 -10.73
N THR A 421 -14.28 51.70 -9.55
CA THR A 421 -15.63 51.17 -9.35
C THR A 421 -16.67 52.25 -9.69
N SER A 422 -17.86 51.86 -10.13
CA SER A 422 -18.98 52.78 -10.41
C SER A 422 -19.22 53.80 -9.30
N GLY A 423 -19.28 55.09 -9.66
CA GLY A 423 -19.44 56.21 -8.71
C GLY A 423 -18.12 56.87 -8.29
N PHE A 424 -16.98 56.39 -8.77
CA PHE A 424 -15.65 56.97 -8.56
C PHE A 424 -15.01 57.35 -9.91
N ASP A 425 -14.20 58.40 -9.92
CA ASP A 425 -13.41 58.88 -11.06
C ASP A 425 -11.92 58.94 -10.69
N CYS A 426 -11.04 58.81 -11.68
CA CYS A 426 -9.61 58.80 -11.43
C CYS A 426 -9.06 60.22 -11.33
N VAL A 427 -8.73 60.66 -10.11
CA VAL A 427 -8.22 62.00 -9.82
C VAL A 427 -6.82 61.87 -9.21
N ASN A 428 -5.82 62.43 -9.89
CA ASN A 428 -4.41 62.41 -9.44
C ASN A 428 -3.88 61.01 -9.05
N GLY A 429 -4.31 59.97 -9.76
CA GLY A 429 -3.89 58.60 -9.50
C GLY A 429 -4.68 57.84 -8.44
N SER A 430 -5.73 58.45 -7.87
CA SER A 430 -6.60 57.85 -6.86
C SER A 430 -8.07 57.85 -7.31
N CYS A 431 -8.82 56.80 -6.99
CA CYS A 431 -10.25 56.75 -7.28
C CYS A 431 -11.04 57.55 -6.24
N GLU A 432 -11.54 58.73 -6.63
CA GLU A 432 -12.29 59.65 -5.78
C GLU A 432 -13.79 59.65 -6.15
N ALA A 433 -14.67 59.82 -5.16
CA ALA A 433 -16.10 59.80 -5.41
C ALA A 433 -16.53 60.96 -6.32
N ILE A 434 -17.32 60.67 -7.35
CA ILE A 434 -17.87 61.69 -8.24
C ILE A 434 -18.87 62.51 -7.42
N GLY A 435 -18.47 63.72 -7.02
CA GLY A 435 -19.33 64.62 -6.27
C GLY A 435 -20.60 64.92 -7.05
N VAL A 436 -21.72 64.29 -6.66
CA VAL A 436 -23.04 64.69 -7.13
C VAL A 436 -23.35 66.06 -6.53
N GLY A 437 -22.99 67.11 -7.27
CA GLY A 437 -23.39 68.48 -6.98
C GLY A 437 -24.90 68.53 -6.79
N GLY A 438 -25.33 69.00 -5.63
CA GLY A 438 -26.74 69.02 -5.23
C GLY A 438 -27.63 69.78 -6.21
N ALA A 439 -28.80 69.23 -6.49
CA ALA A 439 -29.93 69.95 -7.04
C ALA A 439 -30.97 70.17 -5.94
N GLY A 440 -31.33 71.44 -5.74
CA GLY A 440 -32.21 71.94 -4.69
C GLY A 440 -33.65 71.41 -4.74
N GLY A 441 -34.32 71.56 -3.60
CA GLY A 441 -35.60 70.93 -3.32
C GLY A 441 -36.84 71.54 -3.98
N MET A 442 -37.93 70.79 -3.89
CA MET A 442 -39.28 71.34 -3.71
C MET A 442 -40.01 70.50 -2.65
N ALA A 443 -40.65 71.21 -1.73
CA ALA A 443 -41.59 70.66 -0.77
C ALA A 443 -42.87 70.20 -1.47
N GLY A 444 -43.43 69.07 -1.02
CA GLY A 444 -44.73 68.56 -1.45
C GLY A 444 -45.20 67.46 -0.51
N THR A 445 -45.95 67.84 0.52
CA THR A 445 -46.73 66.94 1.37
C THR A 445 -47.92 66.37 0.58
N GLY A 446 -48.13 65.04 0.67
CA GLY A 446 -49.45 64.46 0.37
C GLY A 446 -49.41 63.04 -0.20
N GLY A 447 -50.05 62.11 0.52
CA GLY A 447 -50.63 60.90 -0.08
C GLY A 447 -49.79 59.63 0.03
N THR A 448 -49.98 58.92 1.14
CA THR A 448 -49.63 57.50 1.28
C THR A 448 -50.51 56.61 0.38
N ALA A 449 -49.89 55.53 -0.10
CA ALA A 449 -50.47 54.25 -0.56
C ALA A 449 -50.60 54.04 -2.08
N GLY A 450 -49.89 53.00 -2.55
CA GLY A 450 -50.29 52.22 -3.72
C GLY A 450 -49.13 51.55 -4.47
N VAL A 451 -48.67 50.38 -3.98
CA VAL A 451 -48.58 49.07 -4.70
C VAL A 451 -47.98 48.04 -3.73
N ALA A 452 -48.77 47.10 -3.24
CA ALA A 452 -48.89 45.73 -3.74
C ALA A 452 -47.70 44.84 -3.35
N GLY A 453 -47.81 44.23 -2.16
CA GLY A 453 -47.05 43.05 -1.75
C GLY A 453 -48.02 42.04 -1.16
N SER A 454 -48.60 41.19 -2.03
CA SER A 454 -49.42 40.05 -1.63
C SER A 454 -48.80 38.76 -2.13
N ALA A 455 -48.69 37.82 -1.19
CA ALA A 455 -48.57 36.36 -1.33
C ALA A 455 -47.24 35.79 -1.87
N GLY A 456 -46.64 34.76 -1.25
CA GLY A 456 -47.11 34.00 -0.09
C GLY A 456 -46.22 32.81 0.26
N ALA A 457 -46.57 32.23 1.42
CA ALA A 457 -46.39 30.84 1.88
C ALA A 457 -44.96 30.24 1.83
N GLY A 458 -44.31 29.88 2.94
CA GLY A 458 -44.83 29.58 4.28
C GLY A 458 -45.53 28.22 4.32
N GLY A 459 -44.76 27.13 4.23
CA GLY A 459 -45.20 25.76 4.47
C GLY A 459 -44.57 25.21 5.76
N THR A 460 -45.42 24.84 6.71
CA THR A 460 -45.10 24.24 8.01
C THR A 460 -45.17 22.71 7.97
N THR A 461 -44.30 22.04 8.73
CA THR A 461 -44.54 20.90 9.67
C THR A 461 -43.18 20.65 10.38
N GLY A 462 -43.03 20.33 11.67
CA GLY A 462 -43.94 20.00 12.76
C GLY A 462 -43.26 18.96 13.68
N GLY A 463 -43.04 19.31 14.97
CA GLY A 463 -42.81 18.41 16.11
C GLY A 463 -41.34 18.16 16.51
N ALA A 464 -40.90 18.14 17.77
CA ALA A 464 -41.44 18.39 19.13
C ALA A 464 -40.20 18.62 20.04
N GLY A 465 -40.14 19.60 20.96
CA GLY A 465 -40.53 19.46 22.38
C GLY A 465 -39.34 19.80 23.32
N GLY A 466 -39.51 20.77 24.23
CA GLY A 466 -38.60 21.02 25.39
C GLY A 466 -38.81 19.96 26.49
N VAL A 467 -38.15 19.93 27.67
CA VAL A 467 -37.52 20.91 28.55
C VAL A 467 -36.68 20.17 29.62
N GLY A 468 -35.70 20.85 30.27
CA GLY A 468 -35.15 20.55 31.61
C GLY A 468 -34.24 19.31 31.72
N GLY A 469 -33.13 19.26 32.46
CA GLY A 469 -32.72 19.99 33.65
C GLY A 469 -32.52 18.99 34.81
N ALA A 470 -31.32 19.01 35.41
CA ALA A 470 -30.94 18.54 36.76
C ALA A 470 -30.33 17.11 36.95
N THR A 471 -29.01 17.12 37.24
CA THR A 471 -28.29 16.60 38.43
C THR A 471 -28.62 15.25 39.11
N GLY A 472 -27.53 14.54 39.47
CA GLY A 472 -27.43 13.52 40.54
C GLY A 472 -27.42 12.08 40.00
N GLY A 473 -26.53 11.14 40.37
CA GLY A 473 -25.63 11.03 41.52
C GLY A 473 -25.79 9.62 42.15
N ALA A 474 -24.71 8.83 42.11
CA ALA A 474 -24.33 7.71 43.00
C ALA A 474 -25.06 6.33 43.00
N GLY A 475 -24.22 5.28 43.10
CA GLY A 475 -24.49 3.95 43.70
C GLY A 475 -25.22 2.97 42.78
N GLY A 476 -24.82 1.71 42.56
CA GLY A 476 -24.01 0.78 43.33
C GLY A 476 -24.75 -0.57 43.35
N GLY A 477 -24.03 -1.69 43.23
CA GLY A 477 -24.53 -3.00 43.67
C GLY A 477 -24.84 -4.06 42.60
N LEU A 478 -23.96 -5.05 42.53
CA LEU A 478 -24.31 -6.47 42.34
C LEU A 478 -25.42 -6.88 43.34
N PRO A 479 -26.15 -7.97 43.09
CA PRO A 479 -25.75 -9.19 43.78
C PRO A 479 -25.86 -10.49 42.97
N ASP A 480 -25.22 -11.46 43.60
CA ASP A 480 -24.99 -12.87 43.36
C ASP A 480 -26.22 -13.79 43.28
N ALA A 481 -25.96 -14.95 42.67
CA ALA A 481 -26.30 -16.33 43.06
C ALA A 481 -27.77 -16.86 43.14
N GLY A 482 -27.92 -18.02 42.50
CA GLY A 482 -28.76 -19.16 42.94
C GLY A 482 -29.98 -19.42 42.07
N VAL A 483 -30.46 -20.65 41.82
CA VAL A 483 -30.15 -21.99 42.31
C VAL A 483 -31.00 -22.95 41.45
N VAL A 484 -30.42 -24.10 41.07
CA VAL A 484 -30.97 -25.47 40.96
C VAL A 484 -32.39 -25.71 40.38
N GLY A 485 -32.48 -26.63 39.41
CA GLY A 485 -33.73 -27.35 39.12
C GLY A 485 -33.71 -28.16 37.82
N GLY A 486 -33.23 -29.40 37.89
CA GLY A 486 -33.47 -30.38 36.83
C GLY A 486 -34.85 -31.02 36.94
N THR A 487 -35.39 -31.52 35.83
CA THR A 487 -36.15 -32.78 35.76
C THR A 487 -36.18 -33.28 34.32
N ALA A 488 -36.16 -34.61 34.24
CA ALA A 488 -36.17 -35.43 33.04
C ALA A 488 -37.46 -35.36 32.23
N GLY A 489 -37.35 -35.72 30.95
CA GLY A 489 -38.45 -36.04 30.05
C GLY A 489 -37.93 -36.96 28.95
N THR A 490 -38.27 -38.23 29.07
CA THR A 490 -37.89 -39.38 28.24
C THR A 490 -38.72 -39.47 26.95
N ASP A 491 -38.10 -39.97 25.88
CA ASP A 491 -38.61 -40.93 24.87
C ASP A 491 -37.67 -40.80 23.65
N GLY A 492 -36.98 -41.82 23.13
CA GLY A 492 -37.23 -43.25 23.14
C GLY A 492 -37.24 -43.72 21.68
N LEU A 493 -36.09 -44.19 21.15
CA LEU A 493 -36.07 -45.11 20.00
C LEU A 493 -34.71 -45.84 19.91
N ILE A 494 -34.79 -47.14 20.15
CA ILE A 494 -33.72 -48.15 20.13
C ILE A 494 -33.82 -48.94 18.81
N LYS A 495 -32.66 -49.22 18.18
CA LYS A 495 -32.23 -50.52 17.61
C LYS A 495 -30.70 -50.56 17.72
N GLY A 496 -30.08 -51.35 18.61
CA GLY A 496 -29.81 -52.80 18.49
C GLY A 496 -28.58 -53.01 17.59
N VAL A 497 -27.32 -53.02 18.06
CA VAL A 497 -26.52 -54.03 18.82
C VAL A 497 -26.42 -55.39 18.13
N ASP A 498 -25.18 -55.78 17.76
CA ASP A 498 -24.48 -57.04 18.07
C ASP A 498 -23.08 -57.00 17.41
N GLU A 499 -21.99 -56.88 18.20
CA GLU A 499 -21.14 -57.95 18.76
C GLU A 499 -20.00 -58.42 17.82
N GLY A 500 -18.77 -58.52 18.35
CA GLY A 500 -17.73 -59.33 17.71
C GLY A 500 -16.27 -58.90 17.91
N SER A 501 -15.68 -59.29 19.03
CA SER A 501 -14.27 -59.12 19.40
C SER A 501 -13.29 -60.00 18.60
N THR A 502 -12.02 -59.56 18.59
CA THR A 502 -10.74 -60.34 18.65
C THR A 502 -9.83 -60.50 17.40
N CYS A 503 -8.53 -60.33 17.71
CA CYS A 503 -7.32 -61.04 17.23
C CYS A 503 -6.56 -60.62 15.95
N ARG A 504 -5.33 -60.10 16.21
CA ARG A 504 -4.00 -60.35 15.57
C ARG A 504 -3.88 -60.00 14.06
N VAL A 505 -2.76 -59.47 13.55
CA VAL A 505 -1.45 -60.11 13.39
C VAL A 505 -0.35 -59.05 13.21
N ALA A 506 0.77 -59.25 13.91
CA ALA A 506 2.07 -58.65 13.64
C ALA A 506 2.97 -59.62 12.85
N ALA A 507 3.99 -59.05 12.19
CA ALA A 507 5.21 -59.64 11.59
C ALA A 507 5.23 -59.79 10.04
N PRO A 508 6.41 -59.96 9.39
CA PRO A 508 7.80 -59.85 9.88
C PRO A 508 8.71 -58.93 9.02
N GLY A 509 9.90 -58.66 9.56
CA GLY A 509 10.98 -57.92 8.91
C GLY A 509 11.85 -58.74 7.95
N SER A 510 12.83 -58.04 7.37
CA SER A 510 13.99 -58.62 6.70
C SER A 510 15.26 -57.86 7.10
N ASP A 511 16.14 -58.61 7.77
CA ASP A 511 17.55 -58.30 7.99
C ASP A 511 18.32 -58.27 6.67
N SER A 512 19.36 -57.42 6.57
CA SER A 512 20.72 -57.90 6.31
C SER A 512 21.82 -56.83 6.34
N LYS A 513 22.71 -57.03 7.33
CA LYS A 513 24.18 -57.00 7.25
C LYS A 513 24.93 -55.67 7.39
N ARG A 514 25.45 -55.50 8.61
CA ARG A 514 26.77 -54.93 8.94
C ARG A 514 27.89 -55.54 8.09
N SER A 515 28.87 -54.72 7.72
CA SER A 515 30.27 -55.15 7.65
C SER A 515 31.19 -54.11 8.32
N SER A 516 32.15 -54.66 9.06
CA SER A 516 33.04 -54.06 10.05
C SER A 516 34.40 -53.62 9.46
N VAL A 517 35.13 -52.77 10.22
CA VAL A 517 36.61 -52.79 10.48
C VAL A 517 37.56 -52.18 9.40
N PRO A 518 38.74 -51.55 9.74
CA PRO A 518 39.11 -50.69 10.90
C PRO A 518 40.13 -49.53 10.60
N TRP A 519 40.36 -48.70 11.63
CA TRP A 519 41.60 -48.02 12.09
C TRP A 519 42.78 -47.72 11.13
N LEU A 520 43.22 -46.45 11.12
CA LEU A 520 44.65 -46.09 11.21
C LEU A 520 44.83 -44.64 11.72
N LEU A 521 45.59 -44.54 12.82
CA LEU A 521 46.18 -43.33 13.40
C LEU A 521 47.23 -42.75 12.44
N LEU A 522 47.45 -41.42 12.47
CA LEU A 522 48.78 -40.83 12.72
C LEU A 522 48.71 -39.30 12.87
N ALA A 523 49.51 -38.83 13.81
CA ALA A 523 49.65 -37.47 14.32
C ALA A 523 50.70 -36.65 13.53
N SER A 524 50.93 -35.42 14.02
CA SER A 524 52.05 -34.48 13.75
C SER A 524 51.79 -33.51 12.59
N GLY A 525 52.09 -32.21 12.67
CA GLY A 525 52.88 -31.47 13.64
C GLY A 525 52.87 -29.96 13.33
N LEU A 526 53.42 -29.22 14.28
CA LEU A 526 53.50 -27.76 14.40
C LEU A 526 54.22 -27.01 13.27
N ALA A 527 53.76 -25.76 13.09
CA ALA A 527 54.48 -24.50 12.86
C ALA A 527 55.41 -24.35 11.64
N PHE A 528 55.24 -23.27 10.87
CA PHE A 528 56.29 -22.24 10.72
C PHE A 528 55.70 -20.93 10.16
N ALA A 529 56.13 -19.84 10.78
CA ALA A 529 55.84 -18.47 10.37
C ALA A 529 56.87 -17.94 9.36
N ALA A 530 56.45 -16.89 8.66
CA ALA A 530 57.23 -15.74 8.17
C ALA A 530 57.85 -15.75 6.74
N ALA A 531 57.56 -14.62 6.09
CA ALA A 531 58.45 -13.76 5.27
C ALA A 531 58.36 -13.83 3.73
N ARG A 532 57.77 -12.79 3.13
CA ARG A 532 58.44 -11.68 2.37
C ARG A 532 57.38 -10.88 1.60
N ARG A 533 57.15 -9.60 1.93
CA ARG A 533 57.80 -8.37 1.41
C ARG A 533 57.73 -8.15 -0.12
N ARG A 534 56.89 -7.17 -0.47
CA ARG A 534 57.08 -5.98 -1.33
C ARG A 534 57.74 -6.11 -2.71
N ARG A 535 57.00 -5.66 -3.74
CA ARG A 535 57.30 -4.71 -4.85
C ARG A 535 56.23 -4.98 -5.94
N SER A 536 55.64 -4.03 -6.68
CA SER A 536 55.99 -2.65 -7.01
C SER A 536 54.84 -1.99 -7.81
N HIS A 537 54.60 -0.70 -7.51
CA HIS A 537 54.26 0.43 -8.40
C HIS A 537 53.45 0.26 -9.70
N ALA A 538 52.31 0.96 -9.71
CA ALA A 538 51.93 2.08 -10.60
C ALA A 538 51.78 1.86 -12.11
N ARG A 539 50.60 2.25 -12.63
CA ARG A 539 50.47 3.37 -13.58
C ARG A 539 48.99 3.78 -13.74
N ARG A 540 48.74 5.09 -13.54
CA ARG A 540 47.64 5.83 -14.14
C ARG A 540 47.91 5.98 -15.64
N ALA A 541 46.87 5.89 -16.44
CA ALA A 541 46.58 6.76 -17.57
C ALA A 541 45.08 7.04 -17.52
#